data_AF-A0A519X295-F1
#
_entry.id   AF-A0A519X295-F1
#
_cell.length_a   1.000
_cell.length_b   1.000
_cell.length_c   1.000
_cell.angle_alpha   90.00
_cell.angle_beta   90.00
_cell.angle_gamma   90.00
#
_symmetry.space_group_name_H-M   'P 1'
#
loop_
_entity.id
_entity.type
_entity.pdbx_description
1 polymer ?
#
loop_
_entity_poly.entity_id
_entity_poly.type
_entity_poly.pdbx_seq_one_letter_code
_entity_poly.pdbx_strand_id
1 'polypeptide(L)' 'MRKFVQLTSAIVPLNIENIDTDQIIPARFLKATTREGFGENLFRDWRYNG' A
#
# COMPACT_ATOMS: atom_id res chain seq x y z
N MET A 1 -5.41 -10.92 17.04
CA MET A 1 -4.12 -10.56 16.41
C MET A 1 -3.21 -11.78 16.39
N ARG A 2 -2.43 -11.99 15.33
CA ARG A 2 -1.46 -13.09 15.25
C ARG A 2 -0.13 -12.65 15.87
N LYS A 3 0.50 -13.52 16.67
CA LYS A 3 1.82 -13.26 17.25
C LYS A 3 2.84 -13.15 16.12
N PHE A 4 3.54 -12.02 16.04
CA PHE A 4 4.67 -11.85 15.14
C PHE A 4 5.92 -12.43 15.81
N VAL A 5 6.66 -13.30 15.11
CA VAL A 5 7.87 -13.95 15.64
C VAL A 5 9.04 -13.68 14.71
N GLN A 6 8.95 -14.14 13.47
CA GLN A 6 9.97 -13.94 12.44
C GLN A 6 9.30 -13.97 11.06
N LEU A 7 9.74 -13.09 10.16
CA LEU A 7 9.34 -13.05 8.76
C LEU A 7 10.60 -13.02 7.90
N THR A 8 10.73 -13.97 6.97
CA THR A 8 11.78 -13.98 5.95
C THR A 8 11.11 -13.80 4.60
N SER A 9 11.43 -12.71 3.91
CA SER A 9 10.84 -12.36 2.61
C SER A 9 11.82 -11.55 1.77
N ALA A 10 11.55 -11.42 0.47
CA ALA A 10 12.26 -10.47 -0.38
C ALA A 10 11.94 -9.02 0.05
N ILE A 11 12.85 -8.10 -0.28
CA ILE A 11 12.68 -6.66 -0.07
C ILE A 11 12.43 -5.95 -1.40
N VAL A 12 11.74 -4.80 -1.34
CA VAL A 12 11.58 -3.87 -2.46
C VAL A 12 12.09 -2.50 -2.01
N PRO A 13 13.20 -1.99 -2.57
CA PRO A 13 13.71 -0.67 -2.20
C PRO A 13 12.83 0.43 -2.81
N LEU A 14 12.50 1.44 -2.02
CA LEU A 14 11.73 2.61 -2.45
C LEU A 14 12.50 3.88 -2.05
N ASN A 15 13.23 4.47 -3.00
CA ASN A 15 14.12 5.60 -2.75
C ASN A 15 13.39 6.95 -2.87
N ILE A 16 12.34 7.12 -2.07
CA ILE A 16 11.48 8.31 -2.05
C ILE A 16 11.32 8.75 -0.59
N GLU A 17 11.57 10.03 -0.32
CA GLU A 17 11.33 10.62 0.99
C GLU A 17 9.93 11.23 1.07
N ASN A 18 9.43 11.42 2.31
CA ASN A 18 8.16 12.11 2.58
C ASN A 18 6.94 11.45 1.90
N ILE A 19 6.85 10.12 1.97
CA ILE A 19 5.71 9.38 1.43
C ILE A 19 4.45 9.72 2.22
N ASP A 20 3.45 10.29 1.56
CA ASP A 20 2.18 10.68 2.18
C ASP A 20 1.10 9.57 2.13
N THR A 21 -0.05 9.82 2.78
CA THR A 21 -1.14 8.84 2.87
C THR A 21 -1.83 8.58 1.53
N ASP A 22 -1.94 9.58 0.66
CA ASP A 22 -2.57 9.44 -0.64
C ASP A 22 -1.67 8.69 -1.63
N GLN A 23 -0.35 8.80 -1.48
CA GLN A 23 0.63 8.02 -2.22
C GLN A 23 0.56 6.54 -1.85
N ILE A 24 0.43 6.22 -0.55
CA ILE A 24 0.25 4.82 -0.09
C ILE A 24 -1.08 4.27 -0.60
N ILE A 25 -2.18 5.01 -0.41
CA ILE A 25 -3.48 4.67 -0.96
C ILE A 25 -4.32 5.93 -1.20
N PRO A 26 -4.70 6.21 -2.45
CA PRO A 26 -5.45 7.42 -2.74
C PRO A 26 -6.84 7.42 -2.09
N ALA A 27 -7.25 8.57 -1.53
CA ALA A 27 -8.54 8.74 -0.84
C ALA A 27 -9.77 8.28 -1.65
N ARG A 28 -9.71 8.33 -2.98
CA ARG A 28 -10.78 7.87 -3.87
C ARG A 28 -11.11 6.38 -3.72
N PHE A 29 -10.17 5.57 -3.25
CA PHE A 29 -10.35 4.14 -2.98
C PHE A 29 -10.82 3.85 -1.56
N LEU A 30 -10.83 4.85 -0.67
CA LEU A 30 -11.32 4.73 0.71
C LEU A 30 -12.85 4.78 0.81
N LYS A 31 -13.55 4.96 -0.31
CA LYS A 31 -15.02 4.94 -0.39
C LYS A 31 -15.60 3.52 -0.47
N ALA A 32 -14.74 2.49 -0.55
CA ALA A 32 -15.18 1.11 -0.57
C ALA A 32 -15.84 0.73 0.77
N THR A 33 -17.02 0.13 0.70
CA THR A 33 -17.78 -0.35 1.87
C THR A 33 -17.29 -1.72 2.36
N THR A 34 -16.50 -2.42 1.56
CA THR A 34 -15.90 -3.72 1.88
C THR A 34 -14.39 -3.58 2.09
N ARG A 35 -13.80 -4.42 2.93
CA ARG A 35 -12.35 -4.42 3.24
C ARG A 35 -11.50 -5.14 2.19
N GLU A 36 -12.11 -5.56 1.09
CA GLU A 36 -11.48 -6.33 0.02
C GLU A 36 -10.82 -5.39 -1.00
N GLY A 37 -9.80 -5.87 -1.72
CA GLY A 37 -9.21 -5.12 -2.84
C GLY A 37 -8.29 -3.95 -2.48
N PHE A 38 -8.09 -3.63 -1.20
CA PHE A 38 -7.17 -2.57 -0.77
C PHE A 38 -5.72 -2.79 -1.21
N GLY A 39 -5.28 -4.06 -1.27
CA GLY A 39 -3.93 -4.41 -1.75
C GLY A 39 -3.69 -4.04 -3.22
N GLU A 40 -4.73 -4.12 -4.07
CA GLU A 40 -4.64 -3.73 -5.49
C GLU A 40 -4.54 -2.21 -5.69
N ASN A 41 -4.91 -1.45 -4.65
CA ASN A 41 -4.86 0.01 -4.64
C ASN A 41 -3.63 0.57 -3.92
N LEU A 42 -2.76 -0.30 -3.38
CA LEU A 42 -1.49 0.11 -2.79
C LEU A 42 -0.60 0.75 -3.86
N PHE A 43 -0.14 1.97 -3.60
CA PHE A 43 0.68 2.77 -4.53
C PHE A 43 0.07 2.88 -5.94
N ARG A 44 -1.27 2.96 -6.04
CA ARG A 44 -1.98 2.88 -7.34
C ARG A 44 -1.45 3.88 -8.37
N ASP A 45 -1.22 5.12 -7.96
CA ASP A 45 -0.77 6.17 -8.88
C ASP A 45 0.64 5.89 -9.41
N TRP A 46 1.56 5.42 -8.57
CA TRP A 46 2.91 5.02 -9.03
C TRP A 46 2.90 3.76 -9.90
N ARG A 47 2.01 2.81 -9.63
CA ARG A 47 1.96 1.54 -10.36
C ARG A 47 1.37 1.64 -11.77
N TYR A 48 0.45 2.57 -12.01
CA TYR A 48 -0.35 2.62 -13.23
C TYR A 48 -0.37 3.96 -13.96
N ASN A 49 -0.03 5.06 -13.29
CA ASN A 49 -0.10 6.42 -13.86
C ASN A 49 1.29 7.09 -13.99
N GLY A 50 2.37 6.30 -13.84
CA GLY A 50 3.76 6.74 -14.03
C GLY A 50 4.19 6.82 -15.48
#